data_AF-X0VSK5-F1
#
_entry.id   AF-X0VSK5-F1
#
_cell.length_a   1.000
_cell.length_b   1.000
_cell.length_c   1.000
_cell.angle_alpha   90.00
_cell.angle_beta   90.00
_cell.angle_gamma   90.00
#
_symmetry.space_group_name_H-M   'P 1'
#
loop_
_entity.id
_entity.type
_entity.pdbx_description
1 polymer ?
#
loop_
_entity_poly.entity_id
_entity_poly.type
_entity_poly.pdbx_seq_one_letter_code
_entity_poly.pdbx_strand_id
1 'polypeptide(L)' 'PELVTASQKYLSMQYKGDSTKWGTMDKSIWDNFSDWMFENDLLQGRLSSDMAFTNEFLPN' A
#
# COMPACT_ATOMS: atom_id res chain seq x y z
N PRO A 1 11.41 22.06 -15.04
CA PRO A 1 12.40 21.39 -14.16
C PRO A 1 12.11 21.57 -12.68
N GLU A 2 11.78 22.79 -12.25
CA GLU A 2 11.57 23.12 -10.84
C GLU A 2 10.46 22.29 -10.16
N LEU A 3 9.31 22.11 -10.81
CA LEU A 3 8.23 21.25 -10.31
C LEU A 3 8.69 19.80 -10.09
N VAL A 4 9.45 19.24 -11.04
CA VAL A 4 9.96 17.87 -10.93
C VAL A 4 10.92 17.76 -9.75
N THR A 5 11.81 18.74 -9.58
CA THR A 5 12.74 18.78 -8.44
C THR A 5 12.02 18.93 -7.11
N ALA A 6 11.00 19.80 -7.03
CA ALA A 6 10.20 19.98 -5.82
C ALA A 6 9.43 18.70 -5.46
N SER A 7 8.80 18.06 -6.46
CA SER A 7 8.12 16.77 -6.29
C SER A 7 9.07 15.69 -5.79
N GLN A 8 10.25 15.57 -6.40
CA GLN A 8 11.22 14.54 -6.00
C GLN A 8 11.77 14.76 -4.59
N LYS A 9 11.97 16.01 -4.17
CA LYS A 9 12.38 16.35 -2.81
C LYS A 9 11.34 15.93 -1.76
N TYR A 10 10.05 16.04 -2.09
CA TYR A 10 8.99 15.60 -1.21
C TYR A 10 8.89 14.07 -1.19
N LEU A 11 8.78 13.45 -2.37
CA LEU A 11 8.54 12.01 -2.50
C LEU A 11 9.73 11.15 -2.03
N SER A 12 10.96 11.67 -2.05
CA SER A 12 12.14 10.95 -1.56
C SER A 12 11.98 10.47 -0.11
N MET A 13 11.23 11.20 0.71
CA MET A 13 10.90 10.83 2.09
C MET A 13 9.68 9.90 2.18
N GLN A 14 8.80 9.92 1.18
CA GLN A 14 7.51 9.20 1.20
C GLN A 14 7.59 7.79 0.60
N TYR A 15 8.50 7.52 -0.33
CA TYR A 15 8.52 6.23 -1.04
C TYR A 15 8.66 5.02 -0.13
N LYS A 16 9.56 5.09 0.86
CA LYS A 16 9.69 4.06 1.90
C LYS A 16 8.79 4.37 3.10
N GLY A 17 8.59 5.65 3.39
CA GLY A 17 7.89 6.11 4.58
C GLY A 17 8.50 5.51 5.84
N ASP A 18 7.65 5.03 6.74
CA ASP A 18 8.03 4.42 8.02
C ASP A 18 8.32 2.91 7.92
N SER A 19 8.16 2.31 6.74
CA SER A 19 8.45 0.89 6.54
C SER A 19 9.94 0.61 6.73
N THR A 20 10.31 -0.61 7.15
CA THR A 20 11.71 -1.04 7.22
C THR A 20 12.33 -1.22 5.83
N LYS A 21 11.53 -1.61 4.84
CA LYS A 21 11.94 -1.86 3.45
C LYS A 21 10.98 -1.20 2.46
N TRP A 22 11.55 -0.63 1.40
CA TRP A 22 10.75 -0.07 0.31
C TRP A 22 9.91 -1.16 -0.36
N GLY A 23 8.66 -0.83 -0.69
CA GLY A 23 7.73 -1.74 -1.37
C GLY A 23 7.05 -2.77 -0.46
N THR A 24 7.33 -2.81 0.85
CA THR A 24 6.60 -3.69 1.79
C THR A 24 5.16 -3.24 1.90
N MET A 25 4.23 -4.15 1.62
CA MET A 25 2.80 -3.97 1.85
C MET A 25 2.41 -4.53 3.21
N ASP A 26 1.57 -3.78 3.93
CA ASP A 26 1.01 -4.18 5.23
C ASP A 26 -0.38 -4.79 5.03
N LYS A 27 -0.59 -5.99 5.57
CA LYS A 27 -1.86 -6.71 5.48
C LYS A 27 -3.01 -5.91 6.11
N SER A 28 -2.75 -5.20 7.20
CA SER A 28 -3.77 -4.42 7.91
C SER A 28 -4.38 -3.31 7.05
N ILE A 29 -3.60 -2.70 6.15
CA ILE A 29 -4.10 -1.68 5.22
C ILE A 29 -5.10 -2.29 4.24
N TRP A 30 -4.78 -3.47 3.71
CA TRP A 30 -5.65 -4.21 2.81
C TRP A 30 -6.93 -4.71 3.51
N ASP A 31 -6.79 -5.28 4.71
CA ASP A 31 -7.91 -5.74 5.52
C ASP A 31 -8.86 -4.57 5.78
N ASN A 32 -8.36 -3.47 6.35
CA ASN A 32 -9.16 -2.30 6.70
C ASN A 32 -9.92 -1.72 5.51
N PHE A 33 -9.26 -1.59 4.36
CA PHE A 33 -9.91 -1.04 3.16
C PHE A 33 -10.95 -2.00 2.58
N SER A 34 -10.63 -3.30 2.55
CA SER A 34 -11.56 -4.31 2.03
C SER A 34 -12.78 -4.52 2.91
N ASP A 35 -12.59 -4.48 4.24
CA ASP A 35 -13.68 -4.53 5.21
C ASP A 35 -14.57 -3.29 5.09
N TRP A 36 -13.99 -2.09 4.98
CA TRP A 36 -14.76 -0.87 4.73
C TRP A 36 -15.60 -0.99 3.44
N MET A 37 -15.01 -1.49 2.34
CA MET A 37 -15.77 -1.67 1.10
C MET A 37 -16.90 -2.70 1.25
N PHE A 38 -16.68 -3.79 1.98
CA PHE A 38 -17.69 -4.80 2.23
C PHE A 38 -18.83 -4.26 3.12
N GLU A 39 -18.50 -3.53 4.18
CA GLU A 39 -19.48 -2.88 5.08
C GLU A 39 -20.35 -1.83 4.37
N ASN A 40 -19.85 -1.24 3.28
CA ASN A 40 -20.56 -0.26 2.47
C ASN A 40 -21.25 -0.88 1.24
N ASP A 41 -21.42 -2.20 1.22
CA ASP A 41 -22.08 -2.95 0.12
C ASP A 41 -21.41 -2.72 -1.26
N LEU A 42 -20.12 -2.37 -1.30
CA LEU A 42 -19.34 -2.19 -2.53
C LEU A 42 -18.74 -3.50 -3.05
N LEU A 43 -18.74 -4.56 -2.22
CA LEU A 43 -18.26 -5.88 -2.56
C LEU A 43 -19.34 -6.94 -2.32
N GLN A 44 -19.46 -7.90 -3.25
CA GLN A 44 -20.38 -9.03 -3.11
C GLN A 44 -19.94 -10.04 -2.03
N GLY A 45 -18.69 -9.96 -1.57
CA GLY A 45 -18.13 -10.85 -0.57
C GLY A 45 -16.85 -10.28 0.03
N ARG A 46 -16.43 -10.81 1.18
CA ARG A 46 -15.17 -10.41 1.83
C ARG A 46 -13.97 -10.82 0.98
N LEU A 47 -13.03 -9.90 0.81
CA LEU A 47 -11.76 -10.13 0.14
C LEU A 47 -10.74 -10.69 1.14
N SER A 48 -9.96 -11.68 0.72
CA SER A 48 -8.83 -12.18 1.51
C SER A 48 -7.55 -11.45 1.09
N SER A 49 -7.01 -10.61 1.97
CA SER A 49 -5.82 -9.80 1.67
C SER A 49 -4.58 -10.65 1.36
N ASP A 50 -4.47 -11.85 1.93
CA ASP A 50 -3.35 -12.78 1.67
C ASP A 50 -3.35 -13.31 0.22
N MET A 51 -4.49 -13.23 -0.48
CA MET A 51 -4.56 -13.57 -1.90
C MET A 51 -4.38 -12.35 -2.81
N ALA A 52 -4.43 -11.13 -2.25
CA ALA A 52 -4.40 -9.90 -3.03
C ALA A 52 -2.98 -9.35 -3.25
N PHE A 53 -2.04 -9.68 -2.36
CA PHE A 53 -0.66 -9.27 -2.50
C PHE A 53 0.31 -10.27 -1.86
N THR A 54 1.60 -10.13 -2.20
CA THR A 54 2.70 -10.83 -1.53
C THR A 54 3.93 -9.94 -1.46
N ASN A 55 4.73 -10.12 -0.41
CA ASN A 55 6.03 -9.47 -0.23
C ASN A 55 7.20 -10.40 -0.59
N GLU A 56 6.95 -11.63 -1.04
CA GLU A 56 7.97 -12.67 -1.26
C GLU A 56 9.00 -12.31 -2.34
N PHE A 57 8.64 -11.42 -3.26
CA PHE A 57 9.53 -10.99 -4.35
C PHE A 57 10.33 -9.73 -4.01
N LEU A 58 10.16 -9.16 -2.81
CA LEU A 58 10.98 -8.03 -2.38
C LEU A 58 12.43 -8.49 -2.14
N PRO A 59 13.41 -7.66 -2.50
CA PRO A 59 14.81 -8.01 -2.30
C PRO A 59 15.14 -8.19 -0.82
N ASN A 60 16.03 -9.16 -0.55
CA ASN A 60 16.57 -9.41 0.79
C ASN A 60 17.42 -8.25 1.28
#